data_AF-A0A5J4NFL5-F1
#
_entry.id   AF-A0A5J4NFL5-F1
#
_cell.length_a   1.000
_cell.length_b   1.000
_cell.length_c   1.000
_cell.angle_alpha   90.00
_cell.angle_beta   90.00
_cell.angle_gamma   90.00
#
_symmetry.space_group_name_H-M   'P 1'
#
loop_
_entity.id
_entity.type
_entity.pdbx_description
1 polymer ?
#
loop_
_entity_poly.entity_id
_entity_poly.type
_entity_poly.pdbx_seq_one_letter_code
_entity_poly.pdbx_strand_id
1 'polypeptide(L)'
;MPSLKVRCCTWNVGDQGPPKDDLKTLLNLDDSDLPDIIAVALQEVEEAEDWRKRLLEHTHPAGYVLVKSRYCWAIGMLVFARRSLLPAITNTESEVTASGYAGIMGNKGGVSVRFEICGVNVVFLSCHFAAHKDKNKDRVNDYKDIVDNQSFRDDDVHSVLDHDYVFWMGDLNFRLENTDKATAEKLIRQKQYSTLLARDQLLINKKKQLIFEDFQEGEITFAPTFKFDKGTDRYDS
;
A
#
# COMPACT_ATOMS: atom_id res chain seq x y z
N MET A 1 17.90 1.31 21.10
CA MET A 1 16.61 2.04 21.06
C MET A 1 15.49 1.03 21.19
N PRO A 2 14.31 1.38 21.74
CA PRO A 2 13.16 0.47 21.70
C PRO A 2 12.77 0.19 20.25
N SER A 3 12.34 -1.03 19.98
CA SER A 3 11.75 -1.40 18.69
C SER A 3 10.43 -0.66 18.51
N LEU A 4 10.19 -0.08 17.33
CA LEU A 4 8.91 0.52 16.97
C LEU A 4 8.08 -0.47 16.16
N LYS A 5 6.80 -0.56 16.46
CA LYS A 5 5.86 -1.41 15.74
C LYS A 5 5.11 -0.60 14.69
N VAL A 6 5.07 -1.12 13.48
CA VAL A 6 4.45 -0.45 12.33
C VAL A 6 3.30 -1.30 11.81
N ARG A 7 2.11 -0.70 11.73
CA ARG A 7 0.94 -1.30 11.09
C ARG A 7 0.76 -0.70 9.70
N CYS A 8 0.90 -1.53 8.68
CA CYS A 8 0.64 -1.15 7.29
C CYS A 8 -0.69 -1.73 6.83
N CYS A 9 -1.49 -0.94 6.12
CA CYS A 9 -2.77 -1.34 5.56
C CYS A 9 -2.89 -0.78 4.14
N THR A 10 -3.31 -1.61 3.18
CA THR A 10 -3.67 -1.12 1.85
C THR A 10 -5.09 -1.55 1.49
N TRP A 11 -5.83 -0.65 0.85
CA TRP A 11 -7.19 -0.94 0.40
C TRP A 11 -7.54 -0.16 -0.88
N ASN A 12 -7.82 -0.88 -1.96
CA ASN A 12 -8.53 -0.33 -3.10
C ASN A 12 -10.03 -0.26 -2.73
N VAL A 13 -10.55 0.96 -2.57
CA VAL A 13 -11.89 1.22 -2.02
C VAL A 13 -12.99 1.25 -3.10
N GLY A 14 -12.63 1.02 -4.37
CA GLY A 14 -13.61 0.80 -5.45
C GLY A 14 -14.56 1.96 -5.69
N ASP A 15 -14.03 3.20 -5.58
CA ASP A 15 -14.77 4.46 -5.68
C ASP A 15 -15.89 4.57 -4.63
N GLN A 16 -15.71 3.95 -3.45
CA GLN A 16 -16.65 4.06 -2.35
C GLN A 16 -16.12 4.97 -1.25
N GLY A 17 -17.04 5.70 -0.61
CA GLY A 17 -16.77 6.37 0.65
C GLY A 17 -16.46 5.36 1.77
N PRO A 18 -15.92 5.82 2.90
CA PRO A 18 -15.61 4.96 4.03
C PRO A 18 -16.84 4.20 4.54
N PRO A 19 -16.68 2.92 4.96
CA PRO A 19 -17.78 2.14 5.50
C PRO A 19 -18.26 2.71 6.83
N LYS A 20 -19.52 2.43 7.18
CA LYS A 20 -20.10 2.74 8.49
C LYS A 20 -19.61 1.80 9.60
N ASP A 21 -19.04 0.65 9.23
CA ASP A 21 -18.46 -0.32 10.14
C ASP A 21 -17.20 0.23 10.83
N ASP A 22 -16.88 -0.35 12.00
CA ASP A 22 -15.70 0.00 12.78
C ASP A 22 -14.41 -0.42 12.03
N LEU A 23 -13.43 0.48 11.98
CA LEU A 23 -12.13 0.24 11.34
C LEU A 23 -11.05 -0.25 12.30
N LYS A 24 -11.34 -0.51 13.58
CA LYS A 24 -10.33 -0.91 14.57
C LYS A 24 -9.51 -2.13 14.16
N THR A 25 -10.14 -3.19 13.67
CA THR A 25 -9.42 -4.40 13.24
C THR A 25 -8.52 -4.12 12.04
N LEU A 26 -8.97 -3.28 11.09
CA LEU A 26 -8.11 -2.84 9.98
C LEU A 26 -6.86 -2.14 10.54
N LEU A 27 -7.04 -1.23 11.48
CA LEU A 27 -6.00 -0.39 12.07
C LEU A 27 -5.21 -1.05 13.22
N ASN A 28 -5.54 -2.29 13.58
CA ASN A 28 -5.00 -3.02 14.74
C ASN A 28 -5.16 -2.24 16.07
N LEU A 29 -6.35 -1.70 16.29
CA LEU A 29 -6.73 -0.92 17.48
C LEU A 29 -7.62 -1.69 18.47
N ASP A 30 -7.93 -2.94 18.15
CA ASP A 30 -8.66 -3.92 18.98
C ASP A 30 -7.72 -4.82 19.80
N ASP A 31 -6.41 -4.80 19.52
CA ASP A 31 -5.38 -5.53 20.27
C ASP A 31 -4.88 -4.72 21.48
N SER A 32 -4.44 -5.43 22.52
CA SER A 32 -3.63 -4.88 23.61
C SER A 32 -2.26 -4.38 23.16
N ASP A 33 -1.68 -5.01 22.12
CA ASP A 33 -0.34 -4.70 21.63
C ASP A 33 -0.35 -3.68 20.49
N LEU A 34 -0.89 -2.48 20.77
CA LEU A 34 -1.10 -1.42 19.78
C LEU A 34 0.20 -0.99 19.05
N PRO A 35 0.14 -0.66 17.75
CA PRO A 35 1.30 -0.20 16.97
C PRO A 35 1.82 1.17 17.43
N ASP A 36 3.02 1.54 17.04
CA ASP A 36 3.59 2.86 17.24
C ASP A 36 3.28 3.81 16.08
N ILE A 37 3.26 3.26 14.87
CA ILE A 37 2.96 3.95 13.61
C ILE A 37 1.88 3.15 12.86
N ILE A 38 0.90 3.84 12.29
CA ILE A 38 -0.14 3.28 11.42
C ILE A 38 -0.06 3.97 10.06
N ALA A 39 0.15 3.19 9.01
CA ALA A 39 0.27 3.62 7.64
C ALA A 39 -0.89 3.04 6.82
N VAL A 40 -1.73 3.91 6.26
CA VAL A 40 -2.92 3.53 5.47
C VAL A 40 -2.75 4.02 4.04
N ALA A 41 -2.68 3.07 3.12
CA ALA A 41 -2.63 3.26 1.68
C ALA A 41 -4.02 3.00 1.08
N LEU A 42 -4.56 3.95 0.33
CA LEU A 42 -5.87 3.84 -0.30
C LEU A 42 -5.75 4.01 -1.83
N GLN A 43 -6.55 3.29 -2.59
CA GLN A 43 -6.66 3.41 -4.05
C GLN A 43 -8.14 3.52 -4.46
N GLU A 44 -8.43 4.17 -5.59
CA GLU A 44 -9.81 4.44 -6.03
C GLU A 44 -10.61 5.27 -5.01
N VAL A 45 -9.94 6.27 -4.41
CA VAL A 45 -10.56 7.22 -3.48
C VAL A 45 -11.22 8.37 -4.24
N GLU A 46 -12.54 8.54 -4.11
CA GLU A 46 -13.25 9.75 -4.60
C GLU A 46 -13.35 10.85 -3.52
N GLU A 47 -13.62 10.49 -2.27
CA GLU A 47 -13.87 11.43 -1.15
C GLU A 47 -12.73 11.40 -0.12
N ALA A 48 -11.57 11.97 -0.47
CA ALA A 48 -10.36 11.92 0.35
C ALA A 48 -10.53 12.49 1.78
N GLU A 49 -11.30 13.57 1.94
CA GLU A 49 -11.55 14.15 3.26
C GLU A 49 -12.46 13.28 4.13
N ASP A 50 -13.42 12.56 3.53
CA ASP A 50 -14.31 11.66 4.28
C ASP A 50 -13.53 10.45 4.79
N TRP A 51 -12.66 9.86 3.96
CA TRP A 51 -11.72 8.83 4.38
C TRP A 51 -10.78 9.32 5.48
N ARG A 52 -10.20 10.51 5.32
CA ARG A 52 -9.33 11.11 6.34
C ARG A 52 -10.06 11.31 7.66
N LYS A 53 -11.26 11.86 7.64
CA LYS A 53 -12.10 12.06 8.83
C LYS A 53 -12.44 10.73 9.48
N ARG A 54 -12.85 9.72 8.71
CA ARG A 54 -13.17 8.39 9.22
C ARG A 54 -11.99 7.74 9.94
N LEU A 55 -10.79 7.81 9.36
CA LEU A 55 -9.59 7.28 9.98
C LEU A 55 -9.23 8.05 11.28
N LEU A 56 -9.43 9.37 11.30
CA LEU A 56 -9.23 10.19 12.50
C LEU A 56 -10.21 9.86 13.63
N GLU A 57 -11.47 9.52 13.32
CA GLU A 57 -12.48 9.11 14.30
C GLU A 57 -12.04 7.89 15.12
N HIS A 58 -11.21 7.00 14.55
CA HIS A 58 -10.70 5.81 15.22
C HIS A 58 -9.32 6.04 15.85
N THR A 59 -8.43 6.71 15.13
CA THR A 59 -7.02 6.89 15.54
C THR A 59 -6.84 7.94 16.64
N HIS A 60 -7.60 9.04 16.61
CA HIS A 60 -7.44 10.13 17.59
C HIS A 60 -7.81 9.72 19.03
N PRO A 61 -8.97 9.06 19.29
CA PRO A 61 -9.29 8.55 20.62
C PRO A 61 -8.29 7.50 21.13
N ALA A 62 -7.64 6.77 20.23
CA ALA A 62 -6.60 5.79 20.54
C ALA A 62 -5.21 6.43 20.81
N GLY A 63 -5.11 7.77 20.83
CA GLY A 63 -3.87 8.49 21.18
C GLY A 63 -2.91 8.71 20.01
N TYR A 64 -3.36 8.52 18.77
CA TYR A 64 -2.57 8.80 17.57
C TYR A 64 -2.84 10.20 17.03
N VAL A 65 -1.92 10.67 16.21
CA VAL A 65 -1.99 11.93 15.47
C VAL A 65 -1.61 11.66 14.03
N LEU A 66 -2.25 12.37 13.09
CA LEU A 66 -1.87 12.32 11.69
C LEU A 66 -0.54 13.07 11.51
N VAL A 67 0.52 12.35 11.16
CA VAL A 67 1.84 12.93 10.87
C VAL A 67 1.79 13.63 9.51
N LYS A 68 1.33 12.90 8.49
CA LYS A 68 1.14 13.46 7.14
C LYS A 68 0.16 12.61 6.34
N SER A 69 -0.58 13.27 5.47
CA SER A 69 -1.36 12.63 4.41
C SER A 69 -1.02 13.26 3.07
N ARG A 70 -0.95 12.45 2.02
CA ARG A 70 -0.75 12.90 0.64
C ARG A 70 -1.65 12.10 -0.29
N TYR A 71 -2.17 12.76 -1.31
CA TYR A 71 -2.98 12.15 -2.34
C TYR A 71 -2.46 12.57 -3.72
N CYS A 72 -2.61 11.69 -4.71
CA CYS A 72 -2.43 11.96 -6.12
C CYS A 72 -3.54 11.25 -6.88
N TRP A 73 -4.44 12.02 -7.49
CA TRP A 73 -5.72 11.51 -7.99
C TRP A 73 -6.44 10.66 -6.94
N ALA A 74 -6.75 9.41 -7.27
CA ALA A 74 -7.46 8.47 -6.41
C ALA A 74 -6.53 7.59 -5.54
N ILE A 75 -5.25 7.96 -5.40
CA ILE A 75 -4.24 7.24 -4.60
C ILE A 75 -3.94 8.07 -3.36
N GLY A 76 -4.01 7.48 -2.17
CA GLY A 76 -3.80 8.15 -0.90
C GLY A 76 -2.82 7.41 0.01
N MET A 77 -1.98 8.17 0.71
CA MET A 77 -1.12 7.68 1.78
C MET A 77 -1.34 8.53 3.03
N LEU A 78 -1.74 7.90 4.14
CA LEU A 78 -1.94 8.56 5.43
C LEU A 78 -1.09 7.85 6.49
N VAL A 79 -0.21 8.60 7.16
CA VAL A 79 0.63 8.05 8.23
C VAL A 79 0.29 8.73 9.55
N PHE A 80 -0.04 7.90 10.53
CA PHE A 80 -0.34 8.27 11.90
C PHE A 80 0.74 7.73 12.83
N ALA A 81 1.05 8.44 13.91
CA ALA A 81 1.96 7.98 14.94
C ALA A 81 1.34 8.21 16.32
N ARG A 82 1.75 7.43 17.32
CA ARG A 82 1.40 7.73 18.72
C ARG A 82 1.85 9.15 19.06
N ARG A 83 1.00 9.90 19.76
CA ARG A 83 1.27 11.30 20.12
C ARG A 83 2.60 11.48 20.87
N SER A 84 3.01 10.49 21.66
CA SER A 84 4.28 10.49 22.39
C SER A 84 5.53 10.47 21.50
N LEU A 85 5.40 10.05 20.24
CA LEU A 85 6.51 9.98 19.28
C LEU A 85 6.71 11.28 18.50
N LEU A 86 5.73 12.20 18.51
CA LEU A 86 5.81 13.46 17.76
C LEU A 86 7.12 14.24 17.97
N PRO A 87 7.66 14.39 19.20
CA PRO A 87 8.90 15.15 19.39
C PRO A 87 10.13 14.51 18.72
N ALA A 88 10.06 13.23 18.38
CA ALA A 88 11.13 12.49 17.74
C ALA A 88 10.97 12.40 16.21
N ILE A 89 9.84 12.85 15.65
CA ILE A 89 9.58 12.84 14.20
C ILE A 89 10.01 14.17 13.59
N THR A 90 10.94 14.11 12.63
CA THR A 90 11.51 15.25 11.92
C THR A 90 11.51 15.00 10.41
N ASN A 91 11.96 15.99 9.62
CA ASN A 91 12.23 15.85 8.18
C ASN A 91 11.09 15.20 7.38
N THR A 92 9.84 15.58 7.68
CA THR A 92 8.64 14.96 7.11
C THR A 92 8.33 15.49 5.70
N GLU A 93 8.38 14.60 4.71
CA GLU A 93 8.18 14.93 3.29
C GLU A 93 7.18 13.97 2.64
N SER A 94 6.76 14.29 1.41
CA SER A 94 5.86 13.45 0.64
C SER A 94 6.02 13.73 -0.84
N GLU A 95 6.18 12.68 -1.65
CA GLU A 95 6.34 12.81 -3.10
C GLU A 95 5.25 12.06 -3.86
N VAL A 96 5.13 12.39 -5.15
CA VAL A 96 4.16 11.76 -6.06
C VAL A 96 4.84 11.42 -7.38
N THR A 97 4.57 10.22 -7.88
CA THR A 97 4.85 9.85 -9.27
C THR A 97 3.53 9.67 -9.96
N ALA A 98 3.28 10.55 -10.92
CA ALA A 98 2.11 10.51 -11.78
C ALA A 98 2.41 9.62 -12.99
N SER A 99 1.89 8.38 -13.05
CA SER A 99 2.07 7.49 -14.21
C SER A 99 0.84 7.47 -15.11
N GLY A 100 1.10 7.45 -16.42
CA GLY A 100 0.09 7.49 -17.46
C GLY A 100 0.64 6.86 -18.74
N TYR A 101 -0.18 6.11 -19.46
CA TYR A 101 0.25 5.50 -20.72
C TYR A 101 0.31 6.58 -21.81
N ALA A 102 1.45 6.69 -22.50
CA ALA A 102 1.62 7.51 -23.71
C ALA A 102 1.19 8.99 -23.60
N GLY A 103 1.48 9.65 -22.48
CA GLY A 103 1.17 11.07 -22.28
C GLY A 103 -0.29 11.37 -21.92
N ILE A 104 -1.12 10.35 -21.69
CA ILE A 104 -2.46 10.51 -21.14
C ILE A 104 -2.35 10.46 -19.62
N MET A 105 -2.80 11.52 -18.94
CA MET A 105 -2.89 11.60 -17.49
C MET A 105 -3.75 10.44 -16.95
N GLY A 106 -3.12 9.45 -16.32
CA GLY A 106 -3.77 8.27 -15.77
C GLY A 106 -3.92 8.36 -14.25
N ASN A 107 -4.86 7.63 -13.66
CA ASN A 107 -5.04 7.53 -12.21
C ASN A 107 -4.07 6.51 -11.57
N LYS A 108 -2.86 6.38 -12.12
CA LYS A 108 -1.87 5.34 -11.79
C LYS A 108 -0.57 5.97 -11.33
N GLY A 109 0.20 5.26 -10.52
CA GLY A 109 1.47 5.75 -10.01
C GLY A 109 1.63 5.51 -8.52
N GLY A 110 2.32 6.42 -7.83
CA GLY A 110 2.71 6.25 -6.43
C GLY A 110 2.68 7.54 -5.63
N VAL A 111 2.36 7.43 -4.35
CA VAL A 111 2.39 8.50 -3.36
C VAL A 111 3.21 8.03 -2.18
N SER A 112 4.20 8.81 -1.76
CA SER A 112 5.02 8.51 -0.60
C SER A 112 4.83 9.52 0.53
N VAL A 113 5.04 9.07 1.76
CA VAL A 113 5.22 9.88 2.94
C VAL A 113 6.46 9.37 3.65
N ARG A 114 7.43 10.25 3.89
CA ARG A 114 8.66 9.94 4.61
C ARG A 114 8.85 10.85 5.81
N PHE A 115 9.62 10.38 6.77
CA PHE A 115 10.13 11.19 7.88
C PHE A 115 11.34 10.49 8.50
N GLU A 116 12.07 11.26 9.29
CA GLU A 116 13.08 10.73 10.19
C GLU A 116 12.46 10.55 11.58
N ILE A 117 12.75 9.43 12.24
CA ILE A 117 12.37 9.17 13.62
C ILE A 117 13.55 8.62 14.40
N CYS A 118 13.98 9.33 15.44
CA CYS A 118 15.14 8.95 16.25
C CYS A 118 16.43 8.67 15.42
N GLY A 119 16.66 9.43 14.35
CA GLY A 119 17.81 9.22 13.44
C GLY A 119 17.62 8.08 12.43
N VAL A 120 16.42 7.51 12.31
CA VAL A 120 16.09 6.47 11.32
C VAL A 120 15.17 7.05 10.25
N ASN A 121 15.58 6.93 8.99
CA ASN A 121 14.82 7.39 7.83
C ASN A 121 13.83 6.32 7.38
N VAL A 122 12.54 6.66 7.40
CA VAL A 122 11.46 5.74 7.03
C VAL A 122 10.61 6.37 5.93
N VAL A 123 10.23 5.56 4.93
CA VAL A 123 9.27 5.95 3.89
C VAL A 123 8.15 4.91 3.76
N PHE A 124 6.93 5.41 3.62
CA PHE A 124 5.73 4.65 3.32
C PHE A 124 5.22 5.03 1.94
N LEU A 125 4.97 4.04 1.10
CA LEU A 125 4.55 4.26 -0.28
C LEU A 125 3.25 3.53 -0.56
N SER A 126 2.25 4.27 -1.05
CA SER A 126 1.03 3.75 -1.66
C SER A 126 1.13 3.81 -3.17
N CYS A 127 0.76 2.75 -3.87
CA CYS A 127 0.70 2.74 -5.33
C CYS A 127 -0.60 2.17 -5.89
N HIS A 128 -0.86 2.52 -7.15
CA HIS A 128 -1.88 1.88 -7.99
C HIS A 128 -1.28 1.67 -9.38
N PHE A 129 -0.89 0.44 -9.70
CA PHE A 129 -0.25 0.12 -10.98
C PHE A 129 -1.24 -0.24 -12.08
N ALA A 130 -0.77 -0.30 -13.32
CA ALA A 130 -1.54 -0.63 -14.50
C ALA A 130 -2.42 -1.87 -14.30
N ALA A 131 -3.73 -1.71 -14.55
CA ALA A 131 -4.72 -2.76 -14.42
C ALA A 131 -4.67 -3.75 -15.61
N HIS A 132 -5.42 -4.84 -15.52
CA HIS A 132 -5.55 -5.92 -16.52
C HIS A 132 -4.38 -6.91 -16.59
N LYS A 133 -4.70 -8.17 -16.92
CA LYS A 133 -3.78 -9.31 -16.81
C LYS A 133 -2.58 -9.22 -17.75
N ASP A 134 -2.78 -8.69 -18.94
CA ASP A 134 -1.78 -8.55 -20.02
C ASP A 134 -0.77 -7.42 -19.78
N LYS A 135 -1.05 -6.52 -18.83
CA LYS A 135 -0.25 -5.32 -18.54
C LYS A 135 0.92 -5.55 -17.59
N ASN A 136 1.48 -6.77 -17.57
CA ASN A 136 2.59 -7.14 -16.68
C ASN A 136 3.82 -6.25 -16.87
N LYS A 137 4.19 -5.98 -18.13
CA LYS A 137 5.33 -5.11 -18.45
C LYS A 137 5.09 -3.67 -17.98
N ASP A 138 3.86 -3.17 -18.12
CA ASP A 138 3.51 -1.81 -17.73
C ASP A 138 3.60 -1.65 -16.20
N ARG A 139 3.19 -2.66 -15.41
CA ARG A 139 3.38 -2.66 -13.94
C ARG A 139 4.85 -2.67 -13.51
N VAL A 140 5.71 -3.39 -14.25
CA VAL A 140 7.16 -3.36 -14.00
C VAL A 140 7.72 -1.96 -14.29
N ASN A 141 7.21 -1.29 -15.32
CA ASN A 141 7.59 0.10 -15.61
C ASN A 141 7.05 1.07 -14.55
N ASP A 142 5.81 0.92 -14.09
CA ASP A 142 5.24 1.75 -13.02
C ASP A 142 6.12 1.71 -11.74
N TYR A 143 6.61 0.52 -11.38
CA TYR A 143 7.56 0.37 -10.26
C TYR A 143 8.85 1.16 -10.50
N LYS A 144 9.46 1.00 -11.68
CA LYS A 144 10.72 1.68 -12.04
C LYS A 144 10.54 3.19 -12.09
N ASP A 145 9.45 3.67 -12.67
CA ASP A 145 9.14 5.09 -12.75
C ASP A 145 9.03 5.71 -11.35
N ILE A 146 8.50 4.99 -10.35
CA ILE A 146 8.48 5.49 -8.97
C ILE A 146 9.88 5.52 -8.36
N VAL A 147 10.66 4.46 -8.51
CA VAL A 147 12.04 4.39 -8.00
C VAL A 147 12.92 5.49 -8.61
N ASP A 148 12.79 5.71 -9.91
CA ASP A 148 13.67 6.62 -10.67
C ASP A 148 13.28 8.10 -10.52
N ASN A 149 12.00 8.41 -10.23
CA ASN A 149 11.49 9.79 -10.27
C ASN A 149 11.07 10.39 -8.92
N GLN A 150 10.90 9.61 -7.84
CA GLN A 150 10.65 10.21 -6.52
C GLN A 150 11.95 10.60 -5.84
N SER A 151 12.10 11.89 -5.60
CA SER A 151 13.26 12.48 -4.94
C SER A 151 12.87 13.34 -3.74
N PHE A 152 13.60 13.25 -2.65
CA PHE A 152 13.41 14.01 -1.41
C PHE A 152 14.51 15.07 -1.25
N ARG A 153 14.30 16.04 -0.35
CA ARG A 153 15.24 17.17 -0.19
C ARG A 153 16.46 16.85 0.65
N ASP A 154 16.43 15.72 1.34
CA ASP A 154 17.51 15.25 2.18
C ASP A 154 18.59 14.58 1.32
N ASP A 155 19.80 15.14 1.34
CA ASP A 155 20.91 14.70 0.49
C ASP A 155 21.40 13.28 0.86
N ASP A 156 21.24 12.86 2.12
CA ASP A 156 21.66 11.53 2.59
C ASP A 156 20.66 10.43 2.18
N VAL A 157 19.42 10.81 1.86
CA VAL A 157 18.29 9.91 1.59
C VAL A 157 17.41 10.49 0.49
N HIS A 158 18.05 10.70 -0.67
CA HIS A 158 17.47 11.43 -1.79
C HIS A 158 16.41 10.62 -2.54
N SER A 159 16.58 9.31 -2.69
CA SER A 159 15.64 8.43 -3.39
C SER A 159 14.81 7.57 -2.43
N VAL A 160 13.77 6.92 -2.96
CA VAL A 160 12.94 6.00 -2.16
C VAL A 160 13.77 4.88 -1.54
N LEU A 161 14.74 4.33 -2.28
CA LEU A 161 15.53 3.18 -1.85
C LEU A 161 16.70 3.53 -0.93
N ASP A 162 17.00 4.81 -0.73
CA ASP A 162 18.06 5.26 0.21
C ASP A 162 17.60 5.21 1.68
N HIS A 163 16.29 5.06 1.94
CA HIS A 163 15.75 5.04 3.29
C HIS A 163 16.12 3.75 4.03
N ASP A 164 16.35 3.85 5.35
CA ASP A 164 16.66 2.70 6.20
C ASP A 164 15.53 1.65 6.20
N TYR A 165 14.27 2.12 6.16
CA TYR A 165 13.09 1.26 6.01
C TYR A 165 12.14 1.79 4.94
N VAL A 166 11.83 0.94 3.97
CA VAL A 166 10.89 1.21 2.89
C VAL A 166 9.68 0.28 3.02
N PHE A 167 8.52 0.86 3.31
CA PHE A 167 7.25 0.15 3.32
C PHE A 167 6.50 0.45 2.02
N TRP A 168 6.53 -0.49 1.08
CA TRP A 168 5.83 -0.36 -0.20
C TRP A 168 4.54 -1.20 -0.20
N MET A 169 3.40 -0.56 -0.41
CA MET A 169 2.09 -1.21 -0.41
C MET A 169 1.16 -0.54 -1.42
N GLY A 170 0.05 -1.18 -1.75
CA GLY A 170 -0.88 -0.63 -2.74
C GLY A 170 -1.65 -1.69 -3.50
N ASP A 171 -2.41 -1.23 -4.49
CA ASP A 171 -2.92 -2.10 -5.55
C ASP A 171 -1.86 -2.22 -6.65
N LEU A 172 -0.95 -3.17 -6.43
CA LEU A 172 0.11 -3.50 -7.39
C LEU A 172 -0.44 -4.13 -8.68
N ASN A 173 -1.70 -4.56 -8.70
CA ASN A 173 -2.41 -5.10 -9.85
C ASN A 173 -1.78 -6.31 -10.57
N PHE A 174 -0.75 -6.95 -10.01
CA PHE A 174 -0.22 -8.22 -10.53
C PHE A 174 -1.28 -9.32 -10.47
N ARG A 175 -1.32 -10.16 -11.51
CA ARG A 175 -2.35 -11.18 -11.71
C ARG A 175 -1.73 -12.57 -11.81
N LEU A 176 -2.58 -13.59 -11.82
CA LEU A 176 -2.16 -14.97 -12.08
C LEU A 176 -1.92 -15.21 -13.58
N GLU A 177 -0.71 -15.65 -13.93
CA GLU A 177 -0.38 -16.12 -15.28
C GLU A 177 -1.02 -17.49 -15.57
N ASN A 178 -1.39 -17.72 -16.83
CA ASN A 178 -1.82 -19.05 -17.32
C ASN A 178 -2.87 -19.78 -16.45
N THR A 179 -3.70 -19.01 -15.74
CA THR A 179 -4.78 -19.51 -14.88
C THR A 179 -6.08 -18.86 -15.33
N ASP A 180 -7.09 -19.69 -15.62
CA ASP A 180 -8.46 -19.24 -15.87
C ASP A 180 -9.25 -19.15 -14.55
N LYS A 181 -10.42 -18.49 -14.61
CA LYS A 181 -11.27 -18.25 -13.44
C LYS A 181 -11.71 -19.55 -12.77
N ALA A 182 -12.17 -20.54 -13.53
CA ALA A 182 -12.67 -21.80 -12.99
C ALA A 182 -11.57 -22.58 -12.23
N THR A 183 -10.35 -22.58 -12.76
CA THR A 183 -9.19 -23.19 -12.11
C THR A 183 -8.78 -22.42 -10.86
N ALA A 184 -8.74 -21.09 -10.94
CA ALA A 184 -8.44 -20.25 -9.78
C ALA A 184 -9.42 -20.50 -8.64
N GLU A 185 -10.73 -20.44 -8.90
CA GLU A 185 -11.77 -20.69 -7.91
C GLU A 185 -11.70 -22.09 -7.31
N LYS A 186 -11.39 -23.11 -8.13
CA LYS A 186 -11.19 -24.48 -7.63
C LYS A 186 -10.05 -24.53 -6.61
N LEU A 187 -8.90 -23.95 -6.93
CA LEU A 187 -7.73 -23.90 -6.04
C LEU A 187 -8.03 -23.09 -4.77
N ILE A 188 -8.78 -21.99 -4.89
CA ILE A 188 -9.22 -21.18 -3.74
C ILE A 188 -10.10 -22.01 -2.81
N ARG A 189 -11.13 -22.71 -3.34
CA ARG A 189 -12.00 -23.60 -2.54
C ARG A 189 -11.22 -24.71 -1.84
N GLN A 190 -10.12 -25.17 -2.45
CA GLN A 190 -9.23 -26.19 -1.89
C GLN A 190 -8.13 -25.62 -0.99
N LYS A 191 -8.10 -24.29 -0.77
CA LYS A 191 -7.05 -23.56 -0.03
C LYS A 191 -5.63 -23.84 -0.54
N GLN A 192 -5.48 -24.14 -1.84
CA GLN A 192 -4.19 -24.44 -2.48
C GLN A 192 -3.49 -23.15 -2.93
N TYR A 193 -3.26 -22.22 -1.99
CA TYR A 193 -2.70 -20.90 -2.29
C TYR A 193 -1.28 -20.96 -2.85
N SER A 194 -0.44 -21.89 -2.37
CA SER A 194 0.91 -22.11 -2.91
C SER A 194 0.91 -22.39 -4.42
N THR A 195 -0.12 -23.07 -4.92
CA THR A 195 -0.26 -23.37 -6.36
C THR A 195 -0.65 -22.12 -7.16
N LEU A 196 -1.43 -21.21 -6.57
CA LEU A 196 -1.75 -19.91 -7.17
C LEU A 196 -0.52 -19.00 -7.17
N LEU A 197 0.17 -18.91 -6.03
CA LEU A 197 1.37 -18.08 -5.85
C LEU A 197 2.52 -18.48 -6.80
N ALA A 198 2.65 -19.76 -7.16
CA ALA A 198 3.59 -20.20 -8.19
C ALA A 198 3.33 -19.58 -9.57
N ARG A 199 2.14 -19.01 -9.80
CA ARG A 199 1.72 -18.34 -11.04
C ARG A 199 1.50 -16.84 -10.86
N ASP A 200 1.83 -16.29 -9.70
CA ASP A 200 1.65 -14.88 -9.41
C ASP A 200 2.73 -14.03 -10.11
N GLN A 201 2.31 -13.02 -10.86
CA GLN A 201 3.23 -12.17 -11.63
C GLN A 201 4.18 -11.37 -10.74
N LEU A 202 3.77 -10.90 -9.55
CA LEU A 202 4.65 -10.16 -8.64
C LEU A 202 5.81 -11.07 -8.21
N LEU A 203 5.50 -12.26 -7.71
CA LEU A 203 6.49 -13.23 -7.27
C LEU A 203 7.40 -13.70 -8.40
N ILE A 204 6.86 -13.88 -9.61
CA ILE A 204 7.65 -14.22 -10.80
C ILE A 204 8.63 -13.10 -11.16
N ASN A 205 8.19 -11.84 -11.19
CA ASN A 205 9.05 -10.70 -11.53
C ASN A 205 10.10 -10.44 -10.44
N LYS A 206 9.75 -10.60 -9.17
CA LYS A 206 10.67 -10.52 -8.04
C LYS A 206 11.74 -11.60 -8.10
N LYS A 207 11.37 -12.86 -8.39
CA LYS A 207 12.33 -13.97 -8.60
C LYS A 207 13.28 -13.72 -9.77
N LYS A 208 12.84 -12.98 -10.79
CA LYS A 208 13.65 -12.56 -11.94
C LYS A 208 14.48 -11.29 -11.67
N GLN A 209 14.44 -10.75 -10.44
CA GLN A 209 15.11 -9.51 -10.05
C GLN A 209 14.76 -8.31 -10.96
N LEU A 210 13.50 -8.25 -11.43
CA LEU A 210 13.04 -7.14 -12.28
C LEU A 210 12.46 -5.98 -11.47
N ILE A 211 11.97 -6.27 -10.26
CA ILE A 211 11.30 -5.37 -9.33
C ILE A 211 11.51 -5.88 -7.91
N PHE A 212 11.39 -4.99 -6.93
CA PHE A 212 11.38 -5.33 -5.50
C PHE A 212 12.55 -6.23 -5.08
N GLU A 213 13.74 -5.95 -5.62
CA GLU A 213 14.98 -6.57 -5.16
C GLU A 213 15.20 -6.20 -3.68
N ASP A 214 15.64 -7.17 -2.88
CA ASP A 214 15.84 -7.07 -1.41
C ASP A 214 14.60 -6.75 -0.55
N PHE A 215 13.45 -6.46 -1.15
CA PHE A 215 12.18 -6.36 -0.41
C PHE A 215 11.77 -7.71 0.16
N GLN A 216 11.16 -7.68 1.34
CA GLN A 216 10.58 -8.85 1.97
C GLN A 216 9.06 -8.75 1.94
N GLU A 217 8.40 -9.88 1.68
CA GLU A 217 6.94 -10.01 1.75
C GLU A 217 6.62 -11.16 2.69
N GLY A 218 5.64 -10.96 3.57
CA GLY A 218 5.20 -12.00 4.50
C GLY A 218 4.56 -13.18 3.78
N GLU A 219 4.48 -14.34 4.44
CA GLU A 219 3.84 -15.51 3.85
C GLU A 219 2.35 -15.24 3.57
N ILE A 220 1.93 -15.42 2.31
CA ILE A 220 0.54 -15.26 1.89
C ILE A 220 -0.23 -16.54 2.21
N THR A 221 -1.01 -16.49 3.28
CA THR A 221 -1.86 -17.59 3.78
C THR A 221 -3.35 -17.33 3.61
N PHE A 222 -3.72 -16.26 2.90
CA PHE A 222 -5.09 -15.82 2.65
C PHE A 222 -5.46 -15.97 1.17
N ALA A 223 -6.77 -15.95 0.88
CA ALA A 223 -7.29 -16.07 -0.48
C ALA A 223 -7.06 -14.77 -1.29
N PRO A 224 -7.02 -14.81 -2.64
CA PRO A 224 -6.89 -13.60 -3.47
C PRO A 224 -7.86 -12.48 -3.09
N THR A 225 -7.39 -11.24 -3.07
CA THR A 225 -8.17 -10.09 -2.59
C THR A 225 -8.97 -9.38 -3.70
N PHE A 226 -9.03 -9.96 -4.89
CA PHE A 226 -9.74 -9.38 -6.04
C PHE A 226 -10.18 -10.48 -7.04
N LYS A 227 -11.34 -10.36 -7.70
CA LYS A 227 -12.39 -9.32 -7.60
C LYS A 227 -13.64 -9.87 -6.92
N PHE A 228 -14.30 -9.06 -6.10
CA PHE A 228 -15.54 -9.43 -5.40
C PHE A 228 -16.76 -8.69 -5.96
N ASP A 229 -17.93 -9.30 -5.83
CA ASP A 229 -19.22 -8.60 -5.95
C ASP A 229 -19.37 -7.62 -4.79
N LYS A 230 -19.62 -6.34 -5.11
CA LYS A 230 -19.73 -5.26 -4.10
C LYS A 230 -20.71 -5.64 -2.99
N GLY A 231 -20.28 -5.48 -1.73
CA GLY A 231 -21.07 -5.79 -0.55
C GLY A 231 -21.09 -7.28 -0.17
N THR A 232 -20.25 -8.11 -0.77
CA THR A 232 -20.17 -9.55 -0.45
C THR A 232 -18.72 -10.04 -0.48
N ASP A 233 -18.47 -11.20 0.14
CA ASP A 233 -17.19 -11.93 0.03
C ASP A 233 -17.19 -12.95 -1.12
N ARG A 234 -18.12 -12.83 -2.08
CA ARG A 234 -18.17 -13.69 -3.26
C ARG A 234 -17.33 -13.08 -4.36
N TYR A 235 -16.44 -13.87 -4.94
CA TYR A 235 -15.76 -13.47 -6.17
C TYR A 235 -16.80 -13.15 -7.24
N ASP A 236 -16.49 -12.15 -8.06
CA ASP A 236 -17.42 -11.64 -9.07
C ASP A 236 -17.94 -12.76 -9.97
N SER A 237 -19.16 -12.64 -10.50
CA SER A 237 -19.74 -13.59 -11.48
C SER A 237 -19.45 -13.15 -12.91
#